data_AF-D0UR52-F1
#
_entry.id   AF-D0UR52-F1
#
_cell.length_a   1.000
_cell.length_b   1.000
_cell.length_c   1.000
_cell.angle_alpha   90.00
_cell.angle_beta   90.00
_cell.angle_gamma   90.00
#
_symmetry.space_group_name_H-M   'P 1'
#
loop_
_entity.id
_entity.type
_entity.pdbx_description
1 polymer ?
#
loop_
_entity_poly.entity_id
_entity_poly.type
_entity_poly.pdbx_seq_one_letter_code
_entity_poly.pdbx_strand_id
1 'polypeptide(L)'
;RDASNMGWLTFTFSLQKKFESLFGDKLEVVRTHQQQENLKFLSHFKRRFVIQRGRRKPLVRENPPPVEFFQIRANGNIISTRCVQINADASNLNSAFCHILKVPFENDDNAGIVYVWIGKKAGEFAKLAEETAIAMYGTYLYSQQVINEGEEPENFFWIALGGKKPYEKDADFMNYTRLFRCSNEKGYFTVSEKCA
;
A
#
# COMPACT_ATOMS: atom_id res chain seq x y z
N ARG A 1 5.26 -10.02 3.63
CA ARG A 1 5.71 -11.30 4.27
C ARG A 1 6.39 -12.25 3.27
N ASP A 2 6.47 -11.86 2.00
CA ASP A 2 6.84 -12.75 0.89
C ASP A 2 8.31 -12.64 0.49
N ALA A 3 9.07 -11.77 1.17
CA ALA A 3 10.50 -11.60 0.95
C ALA A 3 11.29 -12.65 1.75
N SER A 4 12.15 -13.40 1.06
CA SER A 4 13.03 -14.40 1.68
C SER A 4 14.02 -13.76 2.66
N ASN A 5 14.35 -14.49 3.73
CA ASN A 5 15.42 -14.13 4.66
C ASN A 5 16.79 -14.03 3.99
N MET A 6 16.96 -14.58 2.79
CA MET A 6 18.22 -14.51 2.03
C MET A 6 18.71 -13.08 1.82
N GLY A 7 17.82 -12.12 1.57
CA GLY A 7 18.22 -10.71 1.38
C GLY A 7 18.88 -10.12 2.64
N TRP A 8 18.35 -10.48 3.81
CA TRP A 8 18.92 -10.07 5.09
C TRP A 8 20.27 -10.75 5.36
N LEU A 9 20.36 -12.06 5.13
CA LEU A 9 21.62 -12.79 5.28
C LEU A 9 22.71 -12.25 4.36
N THR A 10 22.38 -11.99 3.08
CA THR A 10 23.30 -11.38 2.12
C THR A 10 23.76 -10.01 2.61
N PHE A 11 22.86 -9.15 3.11
CA PHE A 11 23.24 -7.86 3.68
C PHE A 11 24.23 -8.04 4.86
N THR A 12 23.88 -8.85 5.85
CA THR A 12 24.70 -9.06 7.06
C THR A 12 26.07 -9.64 6.76
N PHE A 13 26.17 -10.64 5.87
CA PHE A 13 27.44 -11.29 5.58
C PHE A 13 28.29 -10.57 4.51
N SER A 14 27.75 -9.58 3.80
CA SER A 14 28.49 -8.87 2.75
C SER A 14 28.52 -7.35 2.91
N LEU A 15 27.36 -6.68 2.85
CA LEU A 15 27.27 -5.22 2.78
C LEU A 15 27.47 -4.56 4.13
N GLN A 16 27.04 -5.20 5.21
CA GLN A 16 27.12 -4.62 6.55
C GLN A 16 28.56 -4.25 6.93
N LYS A 17 29.51 -5.19 6.76
CA LYS A 17 30.94 -4.92 7.04
C LYS A 17 31.50 -3.75 6.22
N LYS A 18 31.06 -3.59 4.97
CA LYS A 18 31.48 -2.47 4.11
C LYS A 18 30.95 -1.14 4.62
N PHE A 19 29.69 -1.10 5.09
CA PHE A 19 29.13 0.10 5.69
C PHE A 19 29.77 0.42 7.03
N GLU A 20 30.05 -0.59 7.86
CA GLU A 20 30.77 -0.42 9.12
C GLU A 20 32.17 0.18 8.89
N SER A 21 32.90 -0.24 7.85
CA SER A 21 34.20 0.38 7.53
C SER A 21 34.12 1.83 7.06
N LEU A 22 33.00 2.22 6.42
CA LEU A 22 32.81 3.58 5.88
C LEU A 22 32.28 4.56 6.91
N PHE A 23 31.38 4.10 7.79
CA PHE A 23 30.63 4.94 8.71
C PHE A 23 31.03 4.75 10.17
N GLY A 24 31.79 3.70 10.49
CA GLY A 24 32.27 3.41 11.84
C GLY A 24 31.13 3.30 12.85
N ASP A 25 31.28 4.03 13.95
CA ASP A 25 30.35 4.14 15.07
C ASP A 25 29.05 4.89 14.75
N LYS A 26 28.97 5.56 13.60
CA LYS A 26 27.77 6.32 13.19
C LYS A 26 26.72 5.46 12.49
N LEU A 27 27.01 4.19 12.21
CA LEU A 27 26.09 3.30 11.52
C LEU A 27 25.05 2.70 12.48
N GLU A 28 23.79 3.01 12.23
CA GLU A 28 22.64 2.34 12.86
C GLU A 28 21.99 1.39 11.85
N VAL A 29 21.96 0.08 12.16
CA VAL A 29 21.29 -0.92 11.32
C VAL A 29 19.94 -1.29 11.94
N VAL A 30 18.85 -0.91 11.26
CA VAL A 30 17.49 -1.25 11.67
C VAL A 30 16.84 -2.16 10.64
N ARG A 31 16.47 -3.37 11.05
CA ARG A 31 15.69 -4.30 10.22
C ARG A 31 14.21 -4.05 10.43
N THR A 32 13.47 -3.75 9.37
CA THR A 32 12.01 -3.60 9.40
C THR A 32 11.34 -4.63 8.49
N HIS A 33 10.11 -5.01 8.83
CA HIS A 33 9.25 -5.77 7.93
C HIS A 33 8.29 -4.83 7.21
N GLN A 34 7.82 -5.27 6.05
CA GLN A 34 6.82 -4.55 5.25
C GLN A 34 5.57 -4.23 6.11
N GLN A 35 5.11 -2.98 6.07
CA GLN A 35 4.05 -2.41 6.91
C GLN A 35 4.36 -2.31 8.41
N GLN A 36 5.60 -2.58 8.81
CA GLN A 36 6.11 -2.40 10.19
C GLN A 36 7.27 -1.39 10.21
N GLU A 37 7.31 -0.48 9.23
CA GLU A 37 8.31 0.59 9.19
C GLU A 37 8.04 1.63 10.28
N ASN A 38 9.12 2.12 10.91
CA ASN A 38 9.02 3.14 11.95
C ASN A 38 8.79 4.55 11.37
N LEU A 39 8.35 5.48 12.22
CA LEU A 39 8.04 6.86 11.80
C LEU A 39 9.26 7.61 11.25
N LYS A 40 10.46 7.38 11.81
CA LYS A 40 11.72 7.98 11.34
C LYS A 40 11.95 7.63 9.87
N PHE A 41 11.86 6.34 9.52
CA PHE A 41 11.97 5.86 8.16
C PHE A 41 10.91 6.47 7.23
N LEU A 42 9.64 6.44 7.64
CA LEU A 42 8.52 6.95 6.82
C LEU A 42 8.61 8.46 6.57
N SER A 43 9.18 9.23 7.51
CA SER A 43 9.32 10.68 7.39
C SER A 43 10.16 11.12 6.19
N HIS A 44 11.12 10.29 5.75
CA HIS A 44 11.95 10.56 4.58
C HIS A 44 11.14 10.61 3.28
N PHE A 45 9.99 9.94 3.23
CA PHE A 45 9.16 9.83 2.03
C PHE A 45 8.10 10.92 1.92
N LYS A 46 7.99 11.82 2.91
CA LYS A 46 7.06 12.96 2.88
C LYS A 46 5.62 12.54 2.52
N ARG A 47 5.13 11.46 3.17
CA ARG A 47 3.79 10.84 2.96
C ARG A 47 3.59 10.11 1.63
N ARG A 48 4.62 9.98 0.78
CA ARG A 48 4.57 9.34 -0.55
C ARG A 48 5.24 7.96 -0.54
N PHE A 49 4.96 7.15 0.47
CA PHE A 49 5.51 5.79 0.56
C PHE A 49 4.59 4.79 -0.15
N VAL A 50 5.05 4.22 -1.27
CA VAL A 50 4.31 3.26 -2.08
C VAL A 50 4.84 1.85 -1.86
N ILE A 51 3.94 0.91 -1.60
CA ILE A 51 4.23 -0.51 -1.40
C ILE A 51 3.57 -1.30 -2.54
N GLN A 52 4.36 -1.69 -3.53
CA GLN A 52 3.95 -2.61 -4.58
C GLN A 52 4.16 -4.06 -4.12
N ARG A 53 3.22 -4.95 -4.46
CA ARG A 53 3.33 -6.39 -4.20
C ARG A 53 4.20 -7.05 -5.25
N GLY A 54 4.78 -8.18 -4.90
CA GLY A 54 5.65 -8.95 -5.79
C GLY A 54 7.09 -8.44 -5.78
N ARG A 55 7.72 -8.37 -6.96
CA ARG A 55 9.15 -8.14 -7.15
C ARG A 55 9.41 -7.10 -8.22
N ARG A 56 10.49 -6.33 -8.07
CA ARG A 56 10.87 -5.24 -8.98
C ARG A 56 11.04 -5.67 -10.44
N LYS A 57 11.53 -6.89 -10.68
CA LYS A 57 11.66 -7.47 -12.03
C LYS A 57 10.82 -8.75 -12.09
N PRO A 58 9.64 -8.74 -12.73
CA PRO A 58 8.87 -9.96 -12.90
C PRO A 58 9.66 -10.93 -13.81
N LEU A 59 9.60 -12.24 -13.52
CA LEU A 59 10.27 -13.24 -14.36
C LEU A 59 9.62 -13.35 -15.74
N VAL A 60 8.31 -13.05 -15.82
CA VAL A 60 7.51 -13.05 -17.03
C VAL A 60 6.85 -11.69 -17.14
N ARG A 61 6.95 -11.05 -18.31
CA ARG A 61 6.16 -9.85 -18.60
C ARG A 61 4.77 -10.31 -19.03
N GLU A 62 3.75 -9.97 -18.25
CA GLU A 62 2.36 -10.20 -18.62
C GLU A 62 1.97 -9.21 -19.74
N ASN A 63 1.32 -9.73 -20.79
CA ASN A 63 0.71 -8.93 -21.85
C ASN A 63 -0.76 -9.37 -22.02
N PRO A 64 -1.75 -8.49 -21.79
CA PRO A 64 -1.61 -7.11 -21.34
C PRO A 64 -1.01 -7.01 -19.93
N PRO A 65 -0.43 -5.86 -19.55
CA PRO A 65 -0.02 -5.61 -18.16
C PRO A 65 -1.18 -5.89 -17.18
N PRO A 66 -0.90 -6.25 -15.93
CA PRO A 66 -1.97 -6.47 -14.97
C PRO A 66 -2.66 -5.16 -14.57
N VAL A 67 -3.92 -5.30 -14.14
CA VAL A 67 -4.62 -4.29 -13.36
C VAL A 67 -3.90 -4.12 -12.03
N GLU A 68 -3.67 -2.88 -11.63
CA GLU A 68 -3.09 -2.59 -10.32
C GLU A 68 -4.06 -1.77 -9.48
N PHE A 69 -4.23 -2.18 -8.23
CA PHE A 69 -5.15 -1.52 -7.31
C PHE A 69 -4.45 -1.20 -6.00
N PHE A 70 -4.53 0.04 -5.56
CA PHE A 70 -3.86 0.54 -4.38
C PHE A 70 -4.83 1.24 -3.45
N GLN A 71 -4.63 1.07 -2.16
CA GLN A 71 -5.35 1.78 -1.10
C GLN A 71 -4.39 2.73 -0.39
N ILE A 72 -4.83 3.97 -0.17
CA ILE A 72 -4.12 4.95 0.64
C ILE A 72 -4.69 4.92 2.05
N ARG A 73 -3.81 4.72 3.03
CA ARG A 73 -4.18 4.67 4.43
C ARG A 73 -3.09 5.25 5.33
N ALA A 74 -3.50 5.79 6.46
CA ALA A 74 -2.61 6.29 7.51
C ALA A 74 -3.07 5.71 8.85
N ASN A 75 -2.13 5.22 9.66
CA ASN A 75 -2.43 4.69 10.97
C ASN A 75 -2.09 5.75 12.02
N GLY A 76 -3.10 6.45 12.54
CA GLY A 76 -2.94 7.49 13.54
C GLY A 76 -2.36 8.80 12.98
N ASN A 77 -1.08 8.82 12.58
CA ASN A 77 -0.39 10.02 12.12
C ASN A 77 -0.25 10.06 10.59
N ILE A 78 -0.42 11.22 9.96
CA ILE A 78 -0.21 11.46 8.52
C ILE A 78 1.20 11.08 8.02
N ILE A 79 2.23 11.14 8.87
CA ILE A 79 3.60 10.70 8.51
C ILE A 79 3.62 9.20 8.19
N SER A 80 2.68 8.44 8.77
CA SER A 80 2.55 7.00 8.54
C SER A 80 1.74 6.64 7.28
N THR A 81 1.39 7.62 6.43
CA THR A 81 0.63 7.35 5.21
C THR A 81 1.39 6.39 4.29
N ARG A 82 0.66 5.39 3.79
CA ARG A 82 1.14 4.39 2.84
C ARG A 82 0.13 4.25 1.72
N CYS A 83 0.64 4.14 0.50
CA CYS A 83 -0.12 3.68 -0.66
C CYS A 83 0.23 2.20 -0.86
N VAL A 84 -0.70 1.29 -0.58
CA VAL A 84 -0.43 -0.15 -0.53
C VAL A 84 -1.20 -0.86 -1.63
N GLN A 85 -0.49 -1.63 -2.47
CA GLN A 85 -1.13 -2.46 -3.48
C GLN A 85 -1.92 -3.58 -2.80
N ILE A 86 -3.18 -3.71 -3.20
CA ILE A 86 -4.15 -4.70 -2.74
C ILE A 86 -4.67 -5.52 -3.93
N ASN A 87 -5.45 -6.57 -3.67
CA ASN A 87 -6.06 -7.32 -4.76
C ASN A 87 -7.08 -6.44 -5.48
N ALA A 88 -7.04 -6.41 -6.82
CA ALA A 88 -8.04 -5.75 -7.64
C ALA A 88 -9.37 -6.51 -7.54
N ASP A 89 -10.18 -6.15 -6.56
CA ASP A 89 -11.51 -6.70 -6.32
C ASP A 89 -12.38 -5.58 -5.73
N ALA A 90 -13.60 -5.42 -6.27
CA ALA A 90 -14.54 -4.41 -5.80
C ALA A 90 -14.87 -4.57 -4.31
N SER A 91 -14.80 -5.77 -3.74
CA SER A 91 -15.03 -5.98 -2.30
C SER A 91 -13.98 -5.32 -1.40
N ASN A 92 -12.82 -4.94 -1.95
CA ASN A 92 -11.75 -4.27 -1.21
C ASN A 92 -11.88 -2.73 -1.22
N LEU A 93 -12.86 -2.18 -1.94
CA LEU A 93 -13.22 -0.77 -1.79
C LEU A 93 -13.65 -0.50 -0.34
N ASN A 94 -13.43 0.72 0.11
CA ASN A 94 -13.96 1.15 1.40
C ASN A 94 -14.08 2.68 1.43
N SER A 95 -15.25 3.17 1.82
CA SER A 95 -15.61 4.59 1.78
C SER A 95 -14.72 5.48 2.65
N ALA A 96 -14.01 4.93 3.64
CA ALA A 96 -13.08 5.67 4.50
C ALA A 96 -11.69 5.90 3.89
N PHE A 97 -11.43 5.42 2.66
CA PHE A 97 -10.11 5.51 2.04
C PHE A 97 -10.18 6.04 0.61
N CYS A 98 -9.04 6.53 0.12
CA CYS A 98 -8.83 6.77 -1.30
C CYS A 98 -8.18 5.54 -1.93
N HIS A 99 -8.52 5.26 -3.18
CA HIS A 99 -7.94 4.16 -3.94
C HIS A 99 -7.41 4.64 -5.30
N ILE A 100 -6.37 3.98 -5.79
CA ILE A 100 -5.81 4.21 -7.12
C ILE A 100 -5.94 2.91 -7.91
N LEU A 101 -6.66 2.94 -9.03
CA LEU A 101 -6.88 1.80 -9.92
C LEU A 101 -6.26 2.10 -11.28
N LYS A 102 -5.20 1.39 -11.64
CA LYS A 102 -4.61 1.43 -12.98
C LYS A 102 -5.20 0.31 -13.83
N VAL A 103 -5.91 0.69 -14.88
CA VAL A 103 -6.51 -0.19 -15.87
C VAL A 103 -5.72 -0.05 -17.17
N PRO A 104 -4.89 -1.04 -17.53
CA PRO A 104 -4.19 -1.04 -18.81
C PRO A 104 -5.17 -1.29 -19.96
N PHE A 105 -4.90 -0.68 -21.10
CA PHE A 105 -5.53 -1.05 -22.36
C PHE A 105 -4.83 -2.26 -22.98
N GLU A 106 -5.54 -2.99 -23.84
CA GLU A 106 -5.02 -4.20 -24.49
C GLU A 106 -4.01 -3.91 -25.62
N ASN A 107 -3.78 -2.64 -25.96
CA ASN A 107 -2.90 -2.23 -27.04
C ASN A 107 -1.42 -2.11 -26.59
N ASP A 108 -0.51 -2.29 -27.55
CA ASP A 108 0.94 -2.37 -27.37
C ASP A 108 1.62 -1.08 -26.86
N ASP A 109 0.88 0.03 -26.77
CA ASP A 109 1.41 1.33 -26.36
C ASP A 109 1.58 1.49 -24.84
N ASN A 110 1.29 0.44 -24.07
CA ASN A 110 1.43 0.41 -22.61
C ASN A 110 0.63 1.55 -21.93
N ALA A 111 -0.47 1.92 -22.57
CA ALA A 111 -1.39 2.99 -22.19
C ALA A 111 -2.53 2.45 -21.33
N GLY A 112 -3.28 3.36 -20.70
CA GLY A 112 -4.44 2.98 -19.91
C GLY A 112 -5.14 4.15 -19.24
N ILE A 113 -6.04 3.82 -18.33
CA ILE A 113 -6.72 4.79 -17.45
C ILE A 113 -6.28 4.54 -16.01
N VAL A 114 -5.96 5.61 -15.30
CA VAL A 114 -5.73 5.59 -13.87
C VAL A 114 -6.89 6.32 -13.19
N TYR A 115 -7.70 5.56 -12.45
CA TYR A 115 -8.76 6.12 -11.63
C TYR A 115 -8.23 6.42 -10.23
N VAL A 116 -8.49 7.62 -9.74
CA VAL A 116 -8.33 7.99 -8.34
C VAL A 116 -9.73 8.04 -7.74
N TRP A 117 -10.10 6.98 -7.04
CA TRP A 117 -11.39 6.85 -6.40
C TRP A 117 -11.36 7.44 -4.99
N ILE A 118 -12.26 8.38 -4.72
CA ILE A 118 -12.36 9.09 -3.46
C ILE A 118 -13.58 8.60 -2.68
N GLY A 119 -13.34 7.86 -1.60
CA GLY A 119 -14.39 7.42 -0.70
C GLY A 119 -15.05 8.60 0.02
N LYS A 120 -16.36 8.50 0.30
CA LYS A 120 -17.15 9.56 0.95
C LYS A 120 -16.60 9.99 2.31
N LYS A 121 -15.88 9.11 2.99
CA LYS A 121 -15.28 9.30 4.32
C LYS A 121 -13.76 9.41 4.29
N ALA A 122 -13.15 9.52 3.11
CA ALA A 122 -11.69 9.55 2.95
C ALA A 122 -11.04 10.86 3.45
N GLY A 123 -11.82 11.90 3.73
CA GLY A 123 -11.33 13.15 4.32
C GLY A 123 -10.29 13.86 3.44
N GLU A 124 -9.18 14.30 4.05
CA GLU A 124 -8.16 15.12 3.39
C GLU A 124 -7.20 14.34 2.46
N PHE A 125 -7.32 13.00 2.37
CA PHE A 125 -6.39 12.18 1.59
C PHE A 125 -6.60 12.26 0.07
N ALA A 126 -7.67 12.92 -0.41
CA ALA A 126 -8.00 13.01 -1.84
C ALA A 126 -6.87 13.65 -2.66
N LYS A 127 -6.37 14.82 -2.25
CA LYS A 127 -5.26 15.50 -2.93
C LYS A 127 -3.99 14.67 -2.93
N LEU A 128 -3.68 14.01 -1.80
CA LEU A 128 -2.51 13.14 -1.70
C LEU A 128 -2.64 11.94 -2.63
N ALA A 129 -3.84 11.40 -2.81
CA ALA A 129 -4.10 10.29 -3.72
C ALA A 129 -3.85 10.68 -5.17
N GLU A 130 -4.35 11.85 -5.56
CA GLU A 130 -4.12 12.40 -6.89
C GLU A 130 -2.63 12.63 -7.17
N GLU A 131 -1.92 13.30 -6.26
CA GLU A 131 -0.46 13.53 -6.37
C GLU A 131 0.32 12.22 -6.43
N THR A 132 -0.11 11.20 -5.68
CA THR A 132 0.53 9.88 -5.66
C THR A 132 0.31 9.16 -6.99
N ALA A 133 -0.90 9.20 -7.55
CA ALA A 133 -1.20 8.62 -8.85
C ALA A 133 -0.37 9.27 -9.98
N ILE A 134 -0.26 10.61 -9.98
CA ILE A 134 0.58 11.36 -10.92
C ILE A 134 2.05 10.92 -10.80
N ALA A 135 2.56 10.80 -9.57
CA ALA A 135 3.95 10.40 -9.34
C ALA A 135 4.23 8.94 -9.78
N MET A 136 3.23 8.05 -9.71
CA MET A 136 3.39 6.64 -10.07
C MET A 136 3.33 6.40 -11.57
N TYR A 137 2.39 7.04 -12.28
CA TYR A 137 2.08 6.71 -13.67
C TYR A 137 2.38 7.83 -14.67
N GLY A 138 2.63 9.05 -14.18
CA GLY A 138 2.80 10.23 -15.01
C GLY A 138 1.52 10.61 -15.76
N THR A 139 1.57 11.72 -16.50
CA THR A 139 0.43 12.24 -17.28
C THR A 139 0.53 11.95 -18.78
N TYR A 140 1.65 11.40 -19.25
CA TYR A 140 1.91 11.21 -20.69
C TYR A 140 1.44 9.85 -21.22
N LEU A 141 1.44 8.81 -20.39
CA LEU A 141 1.09 7.43 -20.80
C LEU A 141 -0.31 7.00 -20.34
N TYR A 142 -0.86 7.67 -19.32
CA TYR A 142 -2.13 7.30 -18.71
C TYR A 142 -3.04 8.51 -18.61
N SER A 143 -4.29 8.34 -19.03
CA SER A 143 -5.32 9.33 -18.71
C SER A 143 -5.73 9.15 -17.24
N GLN A 144 -5.71 10.23 -16.47
CA GLN A 144 -6.07 10.19 -15.06
C GLN A 144 -7.47 10.75 -14.87
N GLN A 145 -8.30 10.04 -14.08
CA GLN A 145 -9.64 10.47 -13.75
C GLN A 145 -9.85 10.39 -12.23
N VAL A 146 -10.18 11.51 -11.61
CA VAL A 146 -10.63 11.54 -10.22
C VAL A 146 -12.13 11.28 -10.21
N ILE A 147 -12.56 10.28 -9.45
CA ILE A 147 -13.97 9.87 -9.35
C ILE A 147 -14.38 9.81 -7.87
N ASN A 148 -15.54 10.34 -7.54
CA ASN A 148 -16.09 10.20 -6.19
C ASN A 148 -16.89 8.90 -6.08
N GLU A 149 -16.97 8.37 -4.87
CA GLU A 149 -17.83 7.21 -4.57
C GLU A 149 -19.29 7.46 -4.97
N GLY A 150 -19.82 6.57 -5.80
CA GLY A 150 -21.16 6.67 -6.41
C GLY A 150 -21.19 7.30 -7.80
N GLU A 151 -20.07 7.85 -8.27
CA GLU A 151 -19.90 8.43 -9.61
C GLU A 151 -19.02 7.53 -10.51
N GLU A 152 -18.90 6.24 -10.18
CA GLU A 152 -18.05 5.32 -10.93
C GLU A 152 -18.62 5.02 -12.32
N PRO A 153 -17.80 5.04 -13.39
CA PRO A 153 -18.26 4.67 -14.72
C PRO A 153 -18.63 3.18 -14.78
N GLU A 154 -19.74 2.86 -15.46
CA GLU A 154 -20.31 1.50 -15.42
C GLU A 154 -19.40 0.42 -16.04
N ASN A 155 -18.62 0.77 -17.06
CA ASN A 155 -17.85 -0.21 -17.84
C ASN A 155 -16.46 -0.50 -17.24
N PHE A 156 -15.45 0.30 -17.59
CA PHE A 156 -14.05 -0.06 -17.34
C PHE A 156 -13.68 -0.20 -15.86
N PHE A 157 -14.24 0.65 -14.98
CA PHE A 157 -13.91 0.64 -13.57
C PHE A 157 -14.35 -0.66 -12.89
N TRP A 158 -15.62 -1.05 -13.04
CA TRP A 158 -16.14 -2.26 -12.40
C TRP A 158 -15.61 -3.52 -13.06
N ILE A 159 -15.42 -3.55 -14.38
CA ILE A 159 -14.82 -4.71 -15.07
C ILE A 159 -13.41 -4.97 -14.55
N ALA A 160 -12.59 -3.93 -14.41
CA ALA A 160 -11.22 -4.06 -13.88
C ALA A 160 -11.17 -4.54 -12.43
N LEU A 161 -12.24 -4.34 -11.65
CA LEU A 161 -12.38 -4.81 -10.27
C LEU A 161 -13.12 -6.15 -10.14
N GLY A 162 -13.34 -6.88 -11.26
CA GLY A 162 -14.01 -8.17 -11.25
C GLY A 162 -15.52 -8.08 -11.01
N GLY A 163 -16.14 -6.99 -11.48
CA GLY A 163 -17.56 -6.70 -11.36
C GLY A 163 -17.90 -5.90 -10.09
N LYS A 164 -19.07 -5.25 -10.10
CA LYS A 164 -19.58 -4.50 -8.95
C LYS A 164 -19.98 -5.45 -7.83
N LYS A 165 -19.44 -5.24 -6.63
CA LYS A 165 -19.71 -6.06 -5.43
C LYS A 165 -19.99 -5.17 -4.22
N PRO A 166 -20.69 -5.70 -3.19
CA PRO A 166 -20.76 -5.05 -1.89
C PRO A 166 -19.37 -4.86 -1.30
N TYR A 167 -19.15 -3.72 -0.67
CA TYR A 167 -17.91 -3.37 0.00
C TYR A 167 -18.20 -2.61 1.30
N GLU A 168 -17.22 -2.58 2.20
CA GLU A 168 -17.35 -1.98 3.53
C GLU A 168 -17.44 -0.45 3.44
N LYS A 169 -18.37 0.18 4.14
CA LYS A 169 -18.58 1.65 4.06
C LYS A 169 -18.02 2.41 5.25
N ASP A 170 -17.50 1.67 6.23
CA ASP A 170 -17.00 2.21 7.47
C ASP A 170 -15.59 1.70 7.78
N ALA A 171 -14.88 2.45 8.62
CA ALA A 171 -13.59 2.03 9.16
C ALA A 171 -13.45 2.46 10.62
N ASP A 172 -14.57 2.42 11.36
CA ASP A 172 -14.66 2.93 12.72
C ASP A 172 -13.71 2.20 13.68
N PHE A 173 -13.31 0.97 13.37
CA PHE A 173 -12.28 0.24 14.10
C PHE A 173 -10.96 1.03 14.22
N MET A 174 -10.66 1.94 13.29
CA MET A 174 -9.48 2.80 13.35
C MET A 174 -9.58 3.87 14.45
N ASN A 175 -10.78 4.19 14.93
CA ASN A 175 -11.03 5.18 15.97
C ASN A 175 -10.88 4.60 17.39
N TYR A 176 -10.74 3.28 17.53
CA TYR A 176 -10.65 2.61 18.83
C TYR A 176 -9.24 2.04 19.06
N THR A 177 -8.74 2.20 20.28
CA THR A 177 -7.51 1.53 20.74
C THR A 177 -7.88 0.33 21.60
N ARG A 178 -7.29 -0.83 21.30
CA ARG A 178 -7.51 -2.08 22.04
C ARG A 178 -6.19 -2.55 22.65
N LEU A 179 -6.22 -2.90 23.94
CA LEU A 179 -5.06 -3.42 24.66
C LEU A 179 -5.20 -4.94 24.79
N PHE A 180 -4.15 -5.66 24.41
CA PHE A 180 -4.10 -7.12 24.53
C PHE A 180 -2.92 -7.54 25.40
N ARG A 181 -3.15 -8.50 26.30
CA ARG A 181 -2.09 -9.25 26.97
C ARG A 181 -1.81 -10.52 26.15
N CYS A 182 -0.58 -10.62 25.67
CA CYS A 182 -0.04 -11.82 25.04
C CYS A 182 0.82 -12.59 26.06
N SER A 183 0.58 -13.89 26.25
CA SER A 183 1.34 -14.73 27.18
C SER A 183 1.54 -16.15 26.66
N ASN A 184 2.72 -16.73 26.95
CA ASN A 184 3.07 -18.14 26.74
C ASN A 184 3.13 -18.94 28.04
N GLU A 185 2.69 -18.38 29.18
CA GLU A 185 2.82 -19.01 30.51
C GLU A 185 2.19 -20.42 30.59
N LYS A 186 1.19 -20.70 29.75
CA LYS A 186 0.48 -22.00 29.72
C LYS A 186 1.11 -23.05 28.79
N GLY A 187 2.28 -22.76 28.22
CA GLY A 187 2.92 -23.61 27.20
C GLY A 187 2.32 -23.47 25.79
N TYR A 188 1.36 -22.57 25.60
CA TYR A 188 0.82 -22.17 24.30
C TYR A 188 0.55 -20.66 24.27
N PHE A 189 0.54 -20.08 23.07
CA PHE A 189 0.30 -18.65 22.88
C PHE A 189 -1.15 -18.30 23.16
N THR A 190 -1.35 -17.40 24.10
CA THR A 190 -2.67 -16.89 24.50
C THR A 190 -2.72 -15.39 24.33
N VAL A 191 -3.83 -14.90 23.80
CA VAL A 191 -4.14 -13.47 23.68
C VAL A 191 -5.43 -13.21 24.44
N SER A 192 -5.38 -12.29 25.40
CA SER A 192 -6.55 -11.84 26.15
C SER A 192 -6.70 -10.34 26.02
N GLU A 193 -7.88 -9.87 25.67
CA GLU A 193 -8.18 -8.44 25.64
C GLU A 193 -8.26 -7.92 27.07
N LYS A 194 -7.53 -6.83 27.33
CA LYS A 194 -7.65 -6.06 28.55
C LYS A 194 -8.69 -4.99 28.30
N CYS A 195 -9.93 -5.29 28.66
CA CYS A 195 -10.98 -4.27 28.70
C CYS A 195 -10.57 -3.15 29.67
N ALA A 196 -10.86 -1.91 29.28
CA ALA A 196 -10.95 -0.80 30.23
C ALA A 196 -12.23 -0.93 31.05
#